data_AF-A0A3M7PGM1-F1
#
_entry.id   AF-A0A3M7PGM1-F1
#
_cell.length_a   1.000
_cell.length_b   1.000
_cell.length_c   1.000
_cell.angle_alpha   90.00
_cell.angle_beta   90.00
_cell.angle_gamma   90.00
#
_symmetry.space_group_name_H-M   'P 1'
#
loop_
_entity.id
_entity.type
_entity.pdbx_description
1 polymer ?
#
loop_
_entity_poly.entity_id
_entity_poly.type
_entity_poly.pdbx_seq_one_letter_code
_entity_poly.pdbx_strand_id
1 'polypeptide(L)'
;MSKKYVSLNRANLNTDYLHTNSTTHQFLFGALAELVDNSRDAEANCLKIYTERNTKFRGNYILNFLDDGTGMSPSEAADIIRFGKSFKRSSEKNYIGQYGNGLKSGSMRIGNDLLIFTKRDNLGTVLLISETFLKNERIEEIVVPIPTFDCRTKQPIFETDDTVVAREKVSLYFYF
;
A
#
# COMPACT_ATOMS: atom_id res chain seq x y z
N MET A 1 -2.06 17.89 17.98
CA MET A 1 -2.34 18.99 17.02
C MET A 1 -2.84 20.21 17.77
N SER A 2 -2.41 21.42 17.39
CA SER A 2 -2.98 22.66 17.93
C SER A 2 -4.48 22.74 17.64
N LYS A 3 -5.32 22.92 18.68
CA LYS A 3 -6.78 23.07 18.55
C LYS A 3 -7.20 24.28 17.69
N LYS A 4 -6.26 25.17 17.36
CA LYS A 4 -6.48 26.43 16.62
C LYS A 4 -7.03 26.24 15.20
N TYR A 5 -6.80 25.08 14.58
CA TYR A 5 -7.09 24.88 13.15
C TYR A 5 -8.10 23.76 12.87
N VAL A 6 -8.83 23.30 13.89
CA VAL A 6 -9.80 22.19 13.74
C VAL A 6 -10.95 22.56 12.79
N SER A 7 -11.34 23.84 12.75
CA SER A 7 -12.43 24.35 11.91
C SER A 7 -12.03 24.71 10.47
N LEU A 8 -10.75 24.57 10.11
CA LEU A 8 -10.32 24.88 8.75
C LEU A 8 -10.54 23.70 7.81
N ASN A 9 -10.92 24.01 6.57
CA ASN A 9 -11.08 23.01 5.51
C ASN A 9 -9.76 22.28 5.25
N ARG A 10 -9.86 20.96 5.04
CA ARG A 10 -8.72 20.09 4.69
C ARG A 10 -8.81 19.70 3.22
N ALA A 11 -7.65 19.63 2.57
CA ALA A 11 -7.57 18.98 1.28
C ALA A 11 -7.83 17.48 1.46
N ASN A 12 -8.77 16.95 0.70
CA ASN A 12 -9.09 15.52 0.66
C ASN A 12 -8.71 14.97 -0.71
N LEU A 13 -8.36 13.69 -0.75
CA LEU A 13 -8.08 12.97 -1.99
C LEU A 13 -9.31 12.16 -2.38
N ASN A 14 -9.85 12.46 -3.55
CA ASN A 14 -10.95 11.70 -4.12
C ASN A 14 -10.41 10.39 -4.72
N THR A 15 -11.24 9.34 -4.77
CA THR A 15 -10.96 8.07 -5.46
C THR A 15 -10.38 8.26 -6.87
N ASP A 16 -10.88 9.22 -7.66
CA ASP A 16 -10.38 9.52 -9.01
C ASP A 16 -8.92 10.00 -9.04
N TYR A 17 -8.39 10.44 -7.89
CA TYR A 17 -6.98 10.80 -7.76
C TYR A 17 -6.05 9.60 -7.94
N LEU A 18 -6.46 8.38 -7.59
CA LEU A 18 -5.63 7.18 -7.82
C LEU A 18 -5.33 7.01 -9.30
N HIS A 19 -6.35 7.17 -10.15
CA HIS A 19 -6.19 7.12 -11.60
C HIS A 19 -5.35 8.31 -12.09
N THR A 20 -5.69 9.53 -11.66
CA THR A 20 -4.94 10.74 -12.07
C THR A 20 -3.45 10.62 -11.75
N ASN A 21 -3.11 10.15 -10.56
CA ASN A 21 -1.73 9.95 -10.12
C ASN A 21 -0.99 8.87 -10.93
N SER A 22 -1.70 7.87 -11.44
CA SER A 22 -1.12 6.84 -12.31
C SER A 22 -0.61 7.39 -13.65
N THR A 23 -1.22 8.47 -14.16
CA THR A 23 -0.88 9.06 -15.47
C THR A 23 0.50 9.73 -15.50
N THR A 24 1.13 9.92 -14.34
CA THR A 24 2.52 10.40 -14.23
C THR A 24 3.52 9.49 -14.92
N HIS A 25 3.21 8.20 -15.03
CA HIS A 25 4.05 7.21 -15.70
C HIS A 25 3.64 7.05 -17.18
N GLN A 26 4.30 7.80 -18.06
CA GLN A 26 4.16 7.62 -19.51
C GLN A 26 4.78 6.29 -19.96
N PHE A 27 5.88 5.88 -19.32
CA PHE A 27 6.59 4.64 -19.61
C PHE A 27 6.24 3.55 -18.58
N LEU A 28 5.63 2.44 -19.04
CA LEU A 28 5.15 1.37 -18.17
C LEU A 28 6.26 0.73 -17.33
N PHE A 29 7.47 0.56 -17.87
CA PHE A 29 8.57 -0.01 -17.07
C PHE A 29 9.11 0.95 -16.03
N GLY A 30 8.89 2.26 -16.19
CA GLY A 30 9.13 3.23 -15.11
C GLY A 30 8.23 2.94 -13.90
N ALA A 31 6.96 2.61 -14.13
CA ALA A 31 6.05 2.19 -13.06
C ALA A 31 6.48 0.89 -12.38
N LEU A 32 7.06 -0.08 -13.11
CA LEU A 32 7.62 -1.30 -12.52
C LEU A 32 8.89 -1.00 -11.71
N ALA A 33 9.75 -0.10 -12.20
CA ALA A 33 10.99 0.28 -11.54
C ALA A 33 10.74 0.87 -10.14
N GLU A 34 9.66 1.63 -9.95
CA GLU A 34 9.27 2.14 -8.62
C GLU A 34 9.10 1.02 -7.58
N LEU A 35 8.60 -0.16 -7.98
CA LEU A 35 8.43 -1.29 -7.07
C LEU A 35 9.78 -1.96 -6.78
N VAL A 36 10.65 -2.07 -7.80
CA VAL A 36 12.02 -2.57 -7.65
C VAL A 36 12.85 -1.68 -6.70
N ASP A 37 12.73 -0.36 -6.85
CA ASP A 37 13.41 0.63 -6.01
C ASP A 37 12.96 0.54 -4.55
N ASN A 38 11.67 0.26 -4.30
CA ASN A 38 11.16 0.03 -2.95
C ASN A 38 11.76 -1.22 -2.30
N SER A 39 11.87 -2.33 -3.04
CA SER A 39 12.51 -3.55 -2.52
C SER A 39 13.99 -3.33 -2.24
N ARG A 40 14.71 -2.63 -3.14
CA ARG A 40 16.12 -2.26 -2.91
C ARG A 40 16.28 -1.39 -1.66
N ASP A 41 15.46 -0.35 -1.52
CA ASP A 41 15.49 0.54 -0.35
C ASP A 41 15.13 -0.21 0.95
N ALA A 42 14.39 -1.31 0.86
CA ALA A 42 14.07 -2.20 1.98
C ALA A 42 15.23 -3.18 2.30
N GLU A 43 16.39 -3.01 1.68
CA GLU A 43 17.60 -3.83 1.86
C GLU A 43 17.39 -5.29 1.43
N ALA A 44 16.51 -5.53 0.45
CA ALA A 44 16.31 -6.86 -0.13
C ALA A 44 17.55 -7.35 -0.89
N ASN A 45 17.90 -8.62 -0.70
CA ASN A 45 18.95 -9.29 -1.46
C ASN A 45 18.38 -9.99 -2.71
N CYS A 46 17.10 -10.36 -2.67
CA CYS A 46 16.40 -11.01 -3.76
C CYS A 46 15.04 -10.37 -3.97
N LEU A 47 14.71 -10.08 -5.22
CA LEU A 47 13.36 -9.71 -5.67
C LEU A 47 12.95 -10.67 -6.77
N LYS A 48 11.83 -11.36 -6.57
CA LYS A 48 11.19 -12.21 -7.57
C LYS A 48 10.01 -11.46 -8.18
N ILE A 49 10.02 -11.34 -9.51
CA ILE A 49 8.92 -10.77 -10.28
C ILE A 49 8.37 -11.90 -11.15
N TYR A 50 7.09 -12.23 -10.96
CA TYR A 50 6.46 -13.35 -11.66
C TYR A 50 4.96 -13.12 -11.81
N THR A 51 4.35 -13.85 -12.74
CA THR A 51 2.91 -13.85 -12.92
C THR A 51 2.30 -15.17 -12.46
N GLU A 52 1.11 -15.09 -11.89
CA GLU A 52 0.29 -16.26 -11.56
C GLU A 52 -1.00 -16.20 -12.37
N ARG A 53 -1.30 -17.26 -13.12
CA ARG A 53 -2.50 -17.29 -13.96
C ARG A 53 -3.75 -17.40 -13.09
N ASN A 54 -4.69 -16.48 -13.30
CA ASN A 54 -5.95 -16.48 -12.59
C ASN A 54 -7.04 -15.79 -13.43
N THR A 55 -7.99 -16.58 -13.94
CA THR A 55 -9.05 -16.12 -14.86
C THR A 55 -10.13 -15.28 -14.19
N LYS A 56 -10.11 -15.13 -12.85
CA LYS A 56 -11.04 -14.26 -12.13
C LYS A 56 -10.64 -12.78 -12.21
N PHE A 57 -9.37 -12.50 -12.52
CA PHE A 57 -8.85 -11.14 -12.60
C PHE A 57 -8.71 -10.68 -14.06
N ARG A 58 -8.87 -9.37 -14.28
CA ARG A 58 -8.66 -8.75 -15.59
C ARG A 58 -7.24 -9.03 -16.07
N GLY A 59 -7.11 -9.44 -17.34
CA GLY A 59 -5.82 -9.87 -17.91
C GLY A 59 -5.51 -11.36 -17.68
N ASN A 60 -6.30 -12.07 -16.85
CA ASN A 60 -6.16 -13.49 -16.53
C ASN A 60 -4.89 -13.85 -15.75
N TYR A 61 -4.24 -12.89 -15.09
CA TYR A 61 -3.10 -13.13 -14.21
C TYR A 61 -3.00 -12.09 -13.09
N ILE A 62 -2.20 -12.39 -12.09
CA ILE A 62 -1.72 -11.48 -11.05
C ILE A 62 -0.23 -11.25 -11.28
N LEU A 63 0.25 -10.01 -11.18
CA LEU A 63 1.67 -9.69 -11.20
C LEU A 63 2.18 -9.57 -9.77
N ASN A 64 3.13 -10.41 -9.40
CA ASN A 64 3.68 -10.50 -8.05
C ASN A 64 5.09 -9.92 -7.98
N PHE A 65 5.34 -9.17 -6.92
CA PHE A 65 6.66 -8.71 -6.49
C PHE A 65 6.90 -9.28 -5.10
N LEU A 66 7.89 -10.17 -4.98
CA LEU A 66 8.23 -10.82 -3.72
C LEU A 66 9.70 -10.57 -3.41
N ASP A 67 9.94 -9.74 -2.41
CA ASP A 67 11.28 -9.48 -1.88
C ASP A 67 11.50 -10.12 -0.50
N ASP A 68 12.78 -10.25 -0.13
CA ASP A 68 13.25 -10.71 1.19
C ASP A 68 13.75 -9.55 2.06
N GLY A 69 13.26 -8.33 1.80
CA GLY A 69 13.65 -7.14 2.53
C GLY A 69 13.16 -7.13 3.97
N THR A 70 13.44 -6.01 4.64
CA THR A 70 13.14 -5.79 6.06
C THR A 70 11.65 -5.78 6.41
N GLY A 71 10.76 -5.64 5.43
CA GLY A 71 9.32 -5.49 5.64
C GLY A 71 8.96 -4.18 6.35
N MET A 72 7.72 -4.09 6.81
CA MET A 72 7.18 -2.90 7.48
C MET A 72 6.48 -3.24 8.78
N SER A 73 6.55 -2.35 9.77
CA SER A 73 5.63 -2.39 10.92
C SER A 73 4.23 -1.90 10.50
N PRO A 74 3.21 -2.13 11.35
CA PRO A 74 1.87 -1.59 11.12
C PRO A 74 1.84 -0.07 10.90
N SER A 75 2.64 0.67 11.67
CA SER A 75 2.77 2.13 11.54
C SER A 75 3.38 2.56 10.20
N GLU A 76 4.43 1.89 9.72
CA GLU A 76 5.04 2.18 8.42
C GLU A 76 4.10 1.83 7.26
N ALA A 77 3.36 0.71 7.37
CA ALA A 77 2.32 0.34 6.42
C ALA A 77 1.19 1.39 6.39
N ALA A 78 0.75 1.90 7.55
CA ALA A 78 -0.21 2.99 7.64
C ALA A 78 0.32 4.32 7.10
N ASP A 79 1.63 4.54 7.13
CA ASP A 79 2.24 5.71 6.49
C ASP A 79 2.28 5.60 4.96
N ILE A 80 2.13 4.40 4.36
CA ILE A 80 2.00 4.26 2.90
C ILE A 80 0.83 5.11 2.41
N ILE A 81 -0.33 5.13 3.07
CA ILE A 81 -1.49 5.87 2.56
C ILE A 81 -1.37 7.38 2.68
N ARG A 82 -0.33 7.89 3.35
CA ARG A 82 -0.05 9.32 3.46
C ARG A 82 0.71 9.81 2.24
N PHE A 83 -0.02 10.31 1.25
CA PHE A 83 0.54 10.87 0.03
C PHE A 83 1.53 12.02 0.32
N GLY A 84 2.69 11.99 -0.33
CA GLY A 84 3.72 13.04 -0.22
C GLY A 84 4.58 12.99 1.05
N LYS A 85 4.39 11.99 1.93
CA LYS A 85 5.23 11.79 3.10
C LYS A 85 6.24 10.66 2.84
N SER A 86 7.53 10.95 2.97
CA SER A 86 8.59 9.94 2.97
C SER A 86 9.55 10.19 4.12
N PHE A 87 9.73 9.20 5.00
CA PHE A 87 10.72 9.26 6.08
C PHE A 87 12.15 9.03 5.58
N LYS A 88 12.30 8.51 4.36
CA LYS A 88 13.59 8.33 3.68
C LYS A 88 14.23 9.66 3.28
N ARG A 89 13.44 10.75 3.23
CA ARG A 89 13.94 12.10 2.90
C ARG A 89 14.78 12.74 4.01
N SER A 90 14.61 12.28 5.26
CA SER A 90 15.34 12.80 6.43
C SER A 90 16.55 11.97 6.84
N SER A 91 16.85 10.88 6.13
CA SER A 91 18.00 10.01 6.44
C SER A 91 19.21 10.34 5.58
N GLU A 92 20.41 10.22 6.15
CA GLU A 92 21.70 10.35 5.43
C GLU A 92 21.99 9.17 4.46
N LYS A 93 21.12 8.16 4.43
CA LYS A 93 21.19 7.03 3.49
C LYS A 93 20.70 7.45 2.10
N ASN A 94 21.40 6.99 1.04
CA ASN A 94 21.05 7.21 -0.37
C ASN A 94 19.86 6.34 -0.80
N TYR A 95 18.66 6.63 -0.29
CA TYR A 95 17.42 5.99 -0.76
C TYR A 95 16.95 6.58 -2.09
N ILE A 96 16.38 5.72 -2.94
CA ILE A 96 15.78 6.13 -4.22
C ILE A 96 14.39 6.75 -3.96
N GLY A 97 13.60 6.12 -3.08
CA GLY A 97 12.22 6.50 -2.79
C GLY A 97 12.10 7.75 -1.90
N GLN A 98 12.22 8.94 -2.47
CA GLN A 98 12.24 10.20 -1.70
C GLN A 98 10.89 10.92 -1.62
N TYR A 99 9.97 10.63 -2.53
CA TYR A 99 8.74 11.40 -2.71
C TYR A 99 7.49 10.79 -2.06
N GLY A 100 7.56 9.53 -1.64
CA GLY A 100 6.42 8.84 -1.02
C GLY A 100 5.23 8.65 -1.96
N ASN A 101 5.46 8.64 -3.28
CA ASN A 101 4.40 8.50 -4.30
C ASN A 101 4.59 7.29 -5.24
N GLY A 102 5.83 6.85 -5.45
CA GLY A 102 6.19 5.84 -6.45
C GLY A 102 5.35 4.55 -6.40
N LEU A 103 5.16 4.00 -5.20
CA LEU A 103 4.33 2.80 -5.01
C LEU A 103 2.88 3.01 -5.49
N LYS A 104 2.29 4.19 -5.25
CA LYS A 104 0.88 4.47 -5.57
C LYS A 104 0.72 4.75 -7.05
N SER A 105 1.54 5.65 -7.60
CA SER A 105 1.48 5.98 -9.02
C SER A 105 1.87 4.78 -9.89
N GLY A 106 2.92 4.05 -9.51
CA GLY A 106 3.41 2.88 -10.24
C GLY A 106 2.40 1.73 -10.23
N SER A 107 1.90 1.34 -9.06
CA SER A 107 0.91 0.24 -8.96
C SER A 107 -0.38 0.56 -9.71
N MET A 108 -0.95 1.75 -9.53
CA MET A 108 -2.19 2.16 -10.21
C MET A 108 -2.02 2.33 -11.72
N ARG A 109 -0.77 2.46 -12.21
CA ARG A 109 -0.47 2.45 -13.65
C ARG A 109 -0.53 1.05 -14.24
N ILE A 110 -0.14 0.05 -13.46
CA ILE A 110 -0.02 -1.36 -13.85
C ILE A 110 -1.36 -2.09 -13.73
N GLY A 111 -2.10 -1.83 -12.65
CA GLY A 111 -3.39 -2.46 -12.38
C GLY A 111 -4.30 -1.59 -11.52
N ASN A 112 -5.58 -1.95 -11.47
CA ASN A 112 -6.59 -1.19 -10.72
C ASN A 112 -6.51 -1.40 -9.20
N ASP A 113 -5.91 -2.51 -8.79
CA ASP A 113 -5.92 -2.96 -7.40
C ASP A 113 -4.51 -3.44 -6.99
N LEU A 114 -4.08 -3.05 -5.79
CA LEU A 114 -2.82 -3.45 -5.17
C LEU A 114 -3.10 -4.05 -3.79
N LEU A 115 -2.61 -5.28 -3.59
CA LEU A 115 -2.62 -5.96 -2.31
C LEU A 115 -1.17 -6.18 -1.86
N ILE A 116 -0.83 -5.67 -0.68
CA ILE A 116 0.52 -5.79 -0.11
C ILE A 116 0.44 -6.66 1.12
N PHE A 117 1.29 -7.69 1.16
CA PHE A 117 1.60 -8.42 2.38
C PHE A 117 3.00 -8.00 2.83
N THR A 118 3.13 -7.66 4.11
CA THR A 118 4.43 -7.32 4.69
C THR A 118 4.56 -7.92 6.08
N LYS A 119 5.79 -8.22 6.50
CA LYS A 119 6.07 -8.82 7.80
C LYS A 119 7.28 -8.17 8.45
N ARG A 120 7.15 -7.74 9.70
CA ARG A 120 8.26 -7.28 10.55
C ARG A 120 8.03 -7.69 12.00
N ASP A 121 9.07 -8.18 12.69
CA ASP A 121 9.02 -8.53 14.12
C ASP A 121 7.88 -9.48 14.54
N ASN A 122 7.57 -10.48 13.71
CA ASN A 122 6.41 -11.40 13.81
C ASN A 122 5.02 -10.76 13.60
N LEU A 123 4.94 -9.49 13.24
CA LEU A 123 3.69 -8.86 12.85
C LEU A 123 3.54 -8.97 11.33
N GLY A 124 2.40 -9.47 10.88
CA GLY A 124 1.99 -9.46 9.49
C GLY A 124 0.97 -8.36 9.30
N THR A 125 1.20 -7.48 8.33
CA THR A 125 0.24 -6.43 7.95
C THR A 125 -0.16 -6.64 6.50
N VAL A 126 -1.44 -6.43 6.22
CA VAL A 126 -1.97 -6.44 4.84
C VAL A 126 -2.49 -5.06 4.51
N LEU A 127 -2.27 -4.59 3.29
CA LEU A 127 -2.76 -3.30 2.81
C LEU A 127 -3.46 -3.47 1.46
N LEU A 128 -4.66 -2.94 1.32
CA LEU A 128 -5.44 -3.02 0.07
C LEU A 128 -5.76 -1.62 -0.48
N ILE A 129 -5.09 -1.23 -1.55
CA ILE A 129 -5.45 -0.04 -2.35
C ILE A 129 -6.21 -0.54 -3.57
N SER A 130 -7.53 -0.36 -3.59
CA SER A 130 -8.39 -0.95 -4.63
C SER A 130 -9.34 0.07 -5.22
N GLU A 131 -9.07 0.48 -6.47
CA GLU A 131 -10.01 1.30 -7.24
C GLU A 131 -11.32 0.55 -7.46
N THR A 132 -11.26 -0.77 -7.64
CA THR A 132 -12.44 -1.62 -7.83
C THR A 132 -13.37 -1.58 -6.61
N PHE A 133 -12.84 -1.76 -5.40
CA PHE A 133 -13.59 -1.68 -4.15
C PHE A 133 -14.25 -0.31 -3.98
N LEU A 134 -13.46 0.77 -4.10
CA LEU A 134 -13.95 2.13 -3.90
C LEU A 134 -15.07 2.48 -4.89
N LYS A 135 -14.94 2.09 -6.15
CA LYS A 135 -15.99 2.33 -7.16
C LYS A 135 -17.24 1.48 -6.96
N ASN A 136 -17.08 0.20 -6.61
CA ASN A 136 -18.22 -0.70 -6.39
C ASN A 136 -19.07 -0.24 -5.20
N GLU A 137 -18.42 0.18 -4.11
CA GLU A 137 -19.09 0.70 -2.91
C GLU A 137 -19.45 2.19 -3.02
N ARG A 138 -19.14 2.86 -4.15
CA ARG A 138 -19.39 4.29 -4.39
C ARG A 138 -18.78 5.19 -3.31
N ILE A 139 -17.57 4.87 -2.88
CA ILE A 139 -16.82 5.64 -1.89
C ILE A 139 -16.03 6.71 -2.64
N GLU A 140 -16.31 7.98 -2.31
CA GLU A 140 -15.65 9.14 -2.94
C GLU A 140 -14.27 9.43 -2.34
N GLU A 141 -14.00 8.97 -1.12
CA GLU A 141 -12.72 9.13 -0.43
C GLU A 141 -11.84 7.88 -0.55
N ILE A 142 -10.52 8.04 -0.52
CA ILE A 142 -9.60 6.91 -0.51
C ILE A 142 -9.61 6.24 0.87
N VAL A 143 -10.32 5.12 0.98
CA VAL A 143 -10.33 4.23 2.15
C VAL A 143 -9.46 3.01 1.89
N VAL A 144 -8.57 2.69 2.84
CA VAL A 144 -7.60 1.60 2.71
C VAL A 144 -7.66 0.70 3.95
N PRO A 145 -8.11 -0.56 3.81
CA PRO A 145 -8.02 -1.55 4.88
C PRO A 145 -6.57 -1.91 5.20
N ILE A 146 -6.20 -1.90 6.49
CA ILE A 146 -4.84 -2.21 6.97
C ILE A 146 -4.87 -3.16 8.18
N PRO A 147 -5.40 -4.40 8.05
CA PRO A 147 -5.39 -5.33 9.16
C PRO A 147 -3.97 -5.78 9.51
N THR A 148 -3.71 -5.95 10.81
CA THR A 148 -2.47 -6.51 11.35
C THR A 148 -2.78 -7.77 12.15
N PHE A 149 -1.89 -8.76 12.11
CA PHE A 149 -1.99 -9.99 12.86
C PHE A 149 -0.63 -10.43 13.40
N ASP A 150 -0.65 -11.16 14.50
CA ASP A 150 0.52 -11.86 14.99
C ASP A 150 0.75 -13.11 14.12
N CYS A 151 1.90 -13.21 13.46
CA CYS A 151 2.23 -14.30 12.54
C CYS A 151 2.40 -15.66 13.22
N ARG A 152 2.63 -15.71 14.54
CA ARG A 152 2.77 -16.97 15.29
C ARG A 152 1.41 -17.53 15.66
N THR A 153 0.55 -16.68 16.23
CA THR A 153 -0.78 -17.07 16.74
C THR A 153 -1.88 -16.96 15.69
N LYS A 154 -1.60 -16.23 14.59
CA LYS A 154 -2.55 -15.88 13.53
C LYS A 154 -3.76 -15.07 14.03
N GLN A 155 -3.63 -14.45 15.21
CA GLN A 155 -4.68 -13.62 15.78
C GLN A 155 -4.58 -12.18 15.29
N PRO A 156 -5.71 -11.51 15.01
CA PRO A 156 -5.71 -10.09 14.67
C PRO A 156 -5.22 -9.26 15.85
N ILE A 157 -4.45 -8.22 15.54
CA ILE A 157 -4.01 -7.20 16.48
C ILE A 157 -4.82 -5.94 16.19
N PHE A 158 -5.48 -5.42 17.22
CA PHE A 158 -6.24 -4.18 17.16
C PHE A 158 -5.45 -3.13 17.93
N GLU A 159 -5.08 -2.02 17.30
CA GLU A 159 -4.56 -0.87 18.03
C GLU A 159 -5.70 -0.30 18.88
N THR A 160 -5.53 -0.34 20.19
CA THR A 160 -6.44 0.30 21.15
C THR A 160 -6.11 1.79 21.21
N ASP A 161 -6.59 2.59 20.24
CA ASP A 161 -6.74 4.04 20.40
C ASP A 161 -7.64 4.62 19.28
N ASP A 162 -8.88 4.97 19.65
CA ASP A 162 -9.82 5.96 19.07
C ASP A 162 -9.99 6.12 17.54
N THR A 163 -9.53 5.20 16.72
CA THR A 163 -9.93 5.12 15.31
C THR A 163 -10.89 3.96 15.14
N VAL A 164 -12.10 4.28 14.67
CA VAL A 164 -13.16 3.33 14.36
C VAL A 164 -12.59 2.24 13.46
N VAL A 165 -12.22 1.11 14.06
CA VAL A 165 -11.93 -0.12 13.32
C VAL A 165 -13.25 -0.48 12.66
N ALA A 166 -13.31 -0.30 11.34
CA ALA A 166 -14.46 -0.75 10.55
C ALA A 166 -14.74 -2.20 10.94
N ARG A 167 -15.87 -2.44 11.61
CA ARG A 167 -16.31 -3.77 12.06
C ARG A 167 -16.90 -4.58 10.90
N GLU A 168 -16.38 -4.37 9.70
CA GLU A 168 -16.74 -5.19 8.55
C GLU A 168 -15.75 -6.33 8.43
N LYS A 169 -16.30 -7.53 8.30
CA LYS A 169 -15.56 -8.77 8.13
C LYS A 169 -14.86 -8.74 6.77
N VAL A 170 -13.71 -8.08 6.69
CA VAL A 170 -12.83 -8.16 5.51
C VAL A 170 -12.24 -9.57 5.50
N SER A 171 -12.89 -10.46 4.76
CA SER A 171 -12.47 -11.86 4.63
C SER A 171 -11.30 -11.90 3.66
N LEU A 172 -10.06 -11.89 4.17
CA LEU A 172 -8.87 -12.17 3.38
C LEU A 172 -8.76 -13.68 3.16
N TYR A 173 -8.89 -14.12 1.92
CA TYR A 173 -8.58 -15.48 1.52
C TYR A 173 -7.06 -15.59 1.35
N PHE A 174 -6.39 -16.19 2.32
CA PHE A 174 -4.99 -16.60 2.18
C PHE A 174 -4.96 -17.91 1.40
N TYR A 175 -4.41 -17.89 0.18
CA TYR A 175 -3.94 -19.11 -0.47
C TYR A 175 -2.48 -19.29 -0.04
N PHE A 176 -2.20 -20.33 0.76
CA PHE A 176 -0.85 -20.77 1.09
C PHE A 176 -0.29 -21.65 -0.02
#